data_AF-A0A8H6WJS0-F1
#
_entry.id   AF-A0A8H6WJS0-F1
#
_cell.length_a   1.000
_cell.length_b   1.000
_cell.length_c   1.000
_cell.angle_alpha   90.00
_cell.angle_beta   90.00
_cell.angle_gamma   90.00
#
_symmetry.space_group_name_H-M   'P 1'
#
loop_
_entity.id
_entity.type
_entity.pdbx_description
1 polymer ?
#
loop_
_entity_poly.entity_id
_entity_poly.type
_entity_poly.pdbx_seq_one_letter_code
_entity_poly.pdbx_strand_id
1 'polypeptide(L)'
;MSDREPSAKEYLATSFDKSASAVRAYTDKFETTYARPVMRKSTQYFEEVPVTATFVAVFAAFAFVPVAIFIVFSLFSVLSLFFLAVSTAFILSSTLLLFFTSLLLLTLCIAFFFAVCTTVTLVSTYVGYRLVTLVRSNGREGVALWVDETKNRIGRPRPMARRTVARKASEESESLVVVESETTAGETPLAAAPDSSSTETLKQEQSD
;
A
#
# COMPACT_ATOMS: atom_id res chain seq x y z
N MET A 1 7.06 -42.61 -13.78
CA MET A 1 7.52 -42.07 -12.48
C MET A 1 6.88 -40.69 -12.37
N SER A 2 5.75 -40.60 -11.67
CA SER A 2 5.03 -39.33 -11.49
C SER A 2 5.50 -38.70 -10.18
N ASP A 3 6.23 -37.60 -10.30
CA ASP A 3 6.52 -36.70 -9.18
C ASP A 3 5.21 -36.02 -8.78
N ARG A 4 4.59 -36.55 -7.73
CA ARG A 4 3.37 -36.00 -7.17
C ARG A 4 3.77 -34.80 -6.32
N GLU A 5 3.40 -33.59 -6.75
CA GLU A 5 3.64 -32.40 -5.94
C GLU A 5 3.03 -32.59 -4.54
N PRO A 6 3.81 -32.36 -3.47
CA PRO A 6 3.32 -32.50 -2.10
C PRO A 6 2.15 -31.53 -1.93
N SER A 7 1.05 -32.05 -1.37
CA SER A 7 -0.15 -31.23 -1.23
C SER A 7 0.15 -30.04 -0.32
N ALA A 8 -0.34 -28.83 -0.64
CA ALA A 8 -0.11 -27.62 0.16
C ALA A 8 -0.46 -27.80 1.66
N LYS A 9 -1.34 -28.76 1.96
CA LYS A 9 -1.70 -29.19 3.30
C LYS A 9 -0.54 -29.89 4.04
N GLU A 10 0.22 -30.74 3.36
CA GLU A 10 1.41 -31.40 3.92
C GLU A 10 2.51 -30.39 4.24
N TYR A 11 2.69 -29.36 3.40
CA TYR A 11 3.66 -28.29 3.66
C TYR A 11 3.29 -27.48 4.92
N LEU A 12 2.00 -27.12 5.06
CA LEU A 12 1.51 -26.42 6.26
C LEU A 12 1.65 -27.30 7.51
N ALA A 13 1.25 -28.58 7.44
CA ALA A 13 1.38 -29.51 8.55
C ALA A 13 2.85 -29.65 8.99
N THR A 14 3.77 -29.80 8.03
CA THR A 14 5.21 -29.89 8.31
C THR A 14 5.75 -28.59 8.93
N SER A 15 5.25 -27.42 8.52
CA SER A 15 5.65 -26.13 9.10
C SER A 15 5.15 -25.95 10.54
N PHE A 16 3.95 -26.42 10.84
CA PHE A 16 3.42 -26.46 12.21
C PHE A 16 4.22 -27.44 13.08
N ASP A 17 4.54 -28.63 12.59
CA ASP A 17 5.35 -29.61 13.33
C ASP A 17 6.77 -29.09 13.60
N LYS A 18 7.38 -28.40 12.62
CA LYS A 18 8.68 -27.76 12.78
C LYS A 18 8.65 -26.63 13.82
N SER A 19 7.61 -25.80 13.80
CA SER A 19 7.46 -24.70 14.76
C SER A 19 7.17 -25.24 16.16
N ALA A 20 6.31 -26.25 16.27
CA ALA A 20 5.97 -26.90 17.54
C ALA A 20 7.17 -27.64 18.15
N SER A 21 7.94 -28.36 17.34
CA SER A 21 9.16 -29.03 17.80
C SER A 21 10.24 -28.03 18.24
N ALA A 22 10.37 -26.89 17.56
CA ALA A 22 11.26 -25.82 18.00
C ALA A 22 10.84 -25.25 19.36
N VAL A 23 9.56 -24.89 19.54
CA VAL A 23 9.04 -24.38 20.82
C VAL A 23 9.19 -25.40 21.94
N ARG A 24 8.98 -26.70 21.66
CA ARG A 24 9.22 -27.78 22.63
C ARG A 24 10.69 -27.88 23.01
N ALA A 25 11.60 -27.88 22.04
CA ALA A 25 13.04 -27.95 22.32
C ALA A 25 13.52 -26.75 23.16
N TYR A 26 13.00 -25.54 22.92
CA TYR A 26 13.29 -24.38 23.75
C TYR A 26 12.69 -24.50 25.15
N THR A 27 11.44 -24.97 25.26
CA THR A 27 10.79 -25.21 26.55
C THR A 27 11.52 -26.26 27.36
N ASP A 28 11.93 -27.37 26.75
CA ASP A 28 12.67 -28.46 27.39
C ASP A 28 14.03 -27.96 27.89
N LYS A 29 14.73 -27.17 27.08
CA LYS A 29 16.00 -26.55 27.48
C LYS A 29 15.80 -25.57 28.64
N PHE A 30 14.74 -24.77 28.61
CA PHE A 30 14.40 -23.85 29.69
C PHE A 30 14.04 -24.58 30.98
N GLU A 31 13.21 -25.63 30.89
CA GLU A 31 12.80 -26.44 32.02
C GLU A 31 14.00 -27.08 32.70
N THR A 32 14.87 -27.71 31.90
CA THR A 32 16.05 -28.41 32.42
C THR A 32 17.12 -27.45 32.96
N THR A 33 17.35 -26.32 32.29
CA THR A 33 18.43 -25.38 32.65
C THR A 33 18.04 -24.43 33.79
N TYR A 34 16.78 -23.99 33.85
CA TYR A 34 16.36 -22.94 34.79
C TYR A 34 15.28 -23.42 35.76
N ALA A 35 14.21 -24.05 35.28
CA ALA A 35 13.07 -24.38 36.13
C ALA A 35 13.41 -25.47 37.17
N ARG A 36 14.00 -26.59 36.73
CA ARG A 36 14.36 -27.71 37.60
C ARG A 36 15.34 -27.35 38.72
N PRO A 37 16.47 -26.66 38.48
CA PRO A 37 17.40 -26.32 39.56
C PRO A 37 16.79 -25.31 40.54
N VAL A 38 15.98 -24.36 40.07
CA VAL A 38 15.31 -23.40 40.96
C VAL A 38 14.28 -24.10 41.84
N MET A 39 13.45 -24.99 41.29
CA MET A 39 12.51 -25.78 42.09
C MET A 39 13.22 -26.63 43.15
N ARG A 40 14.25 -27.38 42.78
CA ARG A 40 15.00 -28.22 43.72
C ARG A 40 15.69 -27.41 44.82
N LYS A 41 16.29 -26.26 44.48
CA LYS A 41 16.88 -25.36 45.47
C LYS A 41 15.82 -24.74 46.38
N SER A 42 14.66 -24.39 45.84
CA SER A 42 13.58 -23.81 46.64
C SER A 42 13.08 -24.77 47.71
N THR A 43 12.88 -26.05 47.38
CA THR A 43 12.40 -27.06 48.35
C THR A 43 13.41 -27.29 49.47
N GLN A 44 14.70 -27.37 49.15
CA GLN A 44 15.76 -27.48 50.17
C GLN A 44 15.80 -26.25 51.09
N TYR A 45 15.62 -25.05 50.54
CA TYR A 45 15.62 -23.81 51.32
C TYR A 45 14.42 -23.71 52.30
N PHE A 46 13.27 -24.29 51.94
CA PHE A 46 12.11 -24.37 52.84
C PHE A 46 12.34 -25.31 54.03
N GLU A 47 13.14 -26.36 53.86
CA GLU A 47 13.46 -27.31 54.93
C GLU A 47 14.46 -26.73 55.93
N GLU A 48 15.46 -25.96 55.47
CA GLU A 48 16.51 -25.40 56.33
C GLU A 48 16.04 -24.19 57.16
N VAL A 49 15.25 -23.28 56.57
CA VAL A 49 14.85 -22.01 57.20
C VAL A 49 13.40 -21.60 56.84
N PRO A 50 12.39 -22.27 57.41
CA PRO A 50 10.98 -22.14 56.99
C PRO A 50 10.39 -20.73 57.19
N VAL A 51 10.84 -20.01 58.22
CA VAL A 51 10.32 -18.66 58.54
C VAL A 51 10.75 -17.63 57.50
N THR A 52 12.02 -17.62 57.11
CA THR A 52 12.50 -16.69 56.08
C THR A 52 12.00 -17.06 54.69
N ALA A 53 11.88 -18.36 54.39
CA ALA A 53 11.41 -18.84 53.10
C ALA A 53 9.94 -18.45 52.84
N THR A 54 9.07 -18.59 53.86
CA THR A 54 7.67 -18.16 53.76
C THR A 54 7.52 -16.64 53.64
N PHE A 55 8.31 -15.85 54.38
CA PHE A 55 8.34 -14.40 54.23
C PHE A 55 8.73 -13.97 52.81
N VAL A 56 9.82 -14.52 52.26
CA VAL A 56 10.28 -14.21 50.90
C VAL A 56 9.23 -14.63 49.86
N ALA A 57 8.60 -15.79 50.03
CA ALA A 57 7.56 -16.26 49.11
C ALA A 57 6.34 -15.33 49.09
N VAL A 58 5.84 -14.92 50.26
CA VAL A 58 4.72 -13.97 50.37
C VAL A 58 5.15 -12.61 49.81
N PHE A 59 6.32 -12.09 50.20
CA PHE A 59 6.85 -10.83 49.68
C PHE A 59 6.98 -10.86 48.14
N ALA A 60 7.51 -11.94 47.58
CA ALA A 60 7.64 -12.11 46.13
C ALA A 60 6.26 -12.18 45.44
N ALA A 61 5.28 -12.87 46.02
CA ALA A 61 3.93 -12.92 45.49
C ALA A 61 3.27 -11.52 45.48
N PHE A 62 3.43 -10.75 46.56
CA PHE A 62 2.93 -9.39 46.64
C PHE A 62 3.70 -8.41 45.74
N ALA A 63 5.01 -8.59 45.56
CA ALA A 63 5.84 -7.79 44.66
C ALA A 63 5.60 -8.13 43.19
N PHE A 64 5.14 -9.34 42.87
CA PHE A 64 4.79 -9.73 41.51
C PHE A 64 3.58 -8.97 40.98
N VAL A 65 2.57 -8.70 41.84
CA VAL A 65 1.36 -7.96 41.45
C VAL A 65 1.66 -6.58 40.85
N PRO A 66 2.38 -5.66 41.51
CA PRO A 66 2.68 -4.35 40.94
C PRO A 66 3.57 -4.44 39.69
N VAL A 67 4.49 -5.41 39.61
CA VAL A 67 5.32 -5.63 38.41
C VAL A 67 4.47 -6.10 37.24
N ALA A 68 3.55 -7.05 37.46
CA ALA A 68 2.64 -7.53 36.44
C ALA A 68 1.69 -6.41 35.96
N ILE A 69 1.12 -5.63 36.88
CA ILE A 69 0.29 -4.46 36.56
C ILE A 69 1.09 -3.46 35.72
N PHE A 70 2.34 -3.16 36.11
CA PHE A 70 3.21 -2.25 35.35
C PHE A 70 3.46 -2.75 33.92
N ILE A 71 3.76 -4.04 33.74
CA ILE A 71 3.97 -4.64 32.40
C ILE A 71 2.70 -4.54 31.56
N VAL A 72 1.53 -4.88 32.13
CA VAL A 72 0.25 -4.82 31.41
C VAL A 72 -0.09 -3.38 31.02
N PHE A 73 0.05 -2.42 31.94
CA PHE A 73 -0.20 -1.01 31.65
C PHE A 73 0.79 -0.44 30.62
N SER A 74 2.07 -0.81 30.71
CA SER A 74 3.08 -0.40 29.74
C SER A 74 2.75 -0.93 28.35
N LEU A 75 2.43 -2.22 28.23
CA LEU A 75 2.03 -2.82 26.95
C LEU A 75 0.74 -2.19 26.42
N PHE A 76 -0.26 -2.02 27.28
CA PHE A 76 -1.52 -1.39 26.92
C PHE A 76 -1.33 0.05 26.44
N SER A 77 -0.46 0.83 27.09
CA SER A 77 -0.13 2.19 26.68
C SER A 77 0.52 2.22 25.30
N VAL A 78 1.52 1.36 25.04
CA VAL A 78 2.19 1.27 23.73
C VAL A 78 1.20 0.87 22.63
N LEU A 79 0.38 -0.15 22.88
CA LEU A 79 -0.66 -0.60 21.95
C LEU A 79 -1.67 0.51 21.67
N SER A 80 -2.14 1.21 22.71
CA SER A 80 -3.09 2.31 22.58
C SER A 80 -2.54 3.44 21.73
N LEU A 81 -1.29 3.85 21.98
CA LEU A 81 -0.61 4.87 21.17
C LEU A 81 -0.42 4.41 19.71
N PHE A 82 -0.08 3.15 19.49
CA PHE A 82 0.05 2.60 18.16
C PHE A 82 -1.27 2.62 17.39
N PHE A 83 -2.37 2.14 18.00
CA PHE A 83 -3.70 2.19 17.38
C PHE A 83 -4.16 3.62 17.12
N LEU A 84 -3.88 4.55 18.04
CA LEU A 84 -4.18 5.96 17.86
C LEU A 84 -3.41 6.55 16.67
N ALA A 85 -2.11 6.27 16.56
CA ALA A 85 -1.28 6.73 15.45
C ALA A 85 -1.77 6.17 14.10
N VAL A 86 -2.08 4.88 14.03
CA VAL A 86 -2.61 4.24 12.81
C VAL A 86 -3.98 4.81 12.44
N SER A 87 -4.88 4.97 13.42
CA SER A 87 -6.22 5.52 13.20
C SER A 87 -6.16 6.97 12.70
N THR A 88 -5.35 7.81 13.34
CA THR A 88 -5.17 9.21 12.93
C THR A 88 -4.53 9.33 11.55
N ALA A 89 -3.50 8.52 11.25
CA ALA A 89 -2.90 8.48 9.92
C ALA A 89 -3.91 8.04 8.84
N PHE A 90 -4.74 7.03 9.14
CA PHE A 90 -5.77 6.56 8.21
C PHE A 90 -6.84 7.61 7.95
N ILE A 91 -7.36 8.25 9.00
CA ILE A 91 -8.35 9.33 8.87
C ILE A 91 -7.76 10.48 8.03
N LEU A 92 -6.54 10.93 8.36
CA LEU A 92 -5.89 12.02 7.64
C LEU A 92 -5.67 11.67 6.16
N SER A 93 -5.16 10.48 5.88
CA SER A 93 -4.97 10.00 4.50
C SER A 93 -6.29 9.93 3.73
N SER A 94 -7.35 9.42 4.36
CA SER A 94 -8.68 9.33 3.75
C SER A 94 -9.27 10.72 3.48
N THR A 95 -9.14 11.65 4.43
CA THR A 95 -9.62 13.03 4.27
C THR A 95 -8.89 13.74 3.14
N LEU A 96 -7.56 13.60 3.05
CA LEU A 96 -6.78 14.18 1.96
C LEU A 96 -7.18 13.60 0.61
N LEU A 97 -7.36 12.27 0.52
CA LEU A 97 -7.79 11.62 -0.72
C LEU A 97 -9.16 12.12 -1.17
N LEU A 98 -10.13 12.22 -0.27
CA LEU A 98 -11.46 12.76 -0.55
C LEU A 98 -11.37 14.23 -0.99
N PHE A 99 -10.57 15.03 -0.30
CA PHE A 99 -10.37 16.44 -0.65
C PHE A 99 -9.79 16.61 -2.06
N PHE A 100 -8.74 15.88 -2.41
CA PHE A 100 -8.16 15.91 -3.77
C PHE A 100 -9.13 15.39 -4.83
N THR A 101 -9.89 14.35 -4.52
CA THR A 101 -10.91 13.81 -5.44
C THR A 101 -12.03 14.83 -5.69
N SER A 102 -12.48 15.52 -4.64
CA SER A 102 -13.47 16.60 -4.76
C SER A 102 -12.94 17.78 -5.57
N LEU A 103 -11.69 18.20 -5.35
CA LEU A 103 -11.04 19.23 -6.17
C LEU A 103 -10.94 18.81 -7.63
N LEU A 104 -10.52 17.58 -7.90
CA LEU A 104 -10.45 17.04 -9.25
C LEU A 104 -11.83 17.05 -9.92
N LEU A 105 -12.86 16.57 -9.23
CA LEU A 105 -14.23 16.58 -9.75
C LEU A 105 -14.72 17.99 -10.05
N LEU A 106 -14.43 18.96 -9.18
CA LEU A 106 -14.76 20.36 -9.37
C LEU A 106 -14.06 20.93 -10.61
N THR A 107 -12.75 20.68 -10.77
CA THR A 107 -12.00 21.14 -11.95
C THR A 107 -12.52 20.52 -13.24
N LEU A 108 -12.87 19.22 -13.26
CA LEU A 108 -13.50 18.56 -14.40
C LEU A 108 -14.86 19.19 -14.72
N CYS A 109 -15.64 19.52 -13.69
CA CYS A 109 -16.94 20.16 -13.86
C CYS A 109 -16.79 21.55 -14.52
N ILE A 110 -15.85 22.36 -14.03
CA ILE A 110 -15.54 23.68 -14.61
C ILE A 110 -15.05 23.53 -16.06
N ALA A 111 -14.12 22.60 -16.31
CA ALA A 111 -13.60 22.33 -17.66
C ALA A 111 -14.71 21.85 -18.61
N PHE A 112 -15.63 21.03 -18.13
CA PHE A 112 -16.80 20.57 -18.88
C PHE A 112 -17.71 21.74 -19.25
N PHE A 113 -18.09 22.59 -18.30
CA PHE A 113 -18.89 23.78 -18.58
C PHE A 113 -18.19 24.73 -19.55
N PHE A 114 -16.89 24.95 -19.37
CA PHE A 114 -16.10 25.77 -20.27
C PHE A 114 -16.09 25.20 -21.70
N ALA A 115 -15.91 23.88 -21.85
CA ALA A 115 -15.99 23.21 -23.15
C ALA A 115 -17.38 23.33 -23.78
N VAL A 116 -18.46 23.16 -23.00
CA VAL A 116 -19.84 23.33 -23.49
C VAL A 116 -20.10 24.78 -23.91
N CYS A 117 -19.75 25.77 -23.09
CA CYS A 117 -19.92 27.19 -23.44
C CYS A 117 -19.12 27.56 -24.69
N THR A 118 -17.88 27.09 -24.79
CA THR A 118 -17.01 27.34 -25.95
C THR A 118 -17.59 26.72 -27.22
N THR A 119 -18.03 25.46 -27.16
CA THR A 119 -18.64 24.78 -28.31
C THR A 119 -19.95 25.45 -28.74
N VAL A 120 -20.83 25.81 -27.81
CA VAL A 120 -22.07 26.55 -28.11
C VAL A 120 -21.76 27.90 -28.74
N THR A 121 -20.80 28.65 -28.21
CA THR A 121 -20.41 29.96 -28.74
C THR A 121 -19.83 29.85 -30.16
N LEU A 122 -18.97 28.85 -30.38
CA LEU A 122 -18.31 28.62 -31.67
C LEU A 122 -19.33 28.15 -32.72
N VAL A 123 -20.25 27.26 -32.36
CA VAL A 123 -21.37 26.84 -33.21
C VAL A 123 -22.30 28.02 -33.51
N SER A 124 -22.67 28.81 -32.51
CA SER A 124 -23.52 29.99 -32.67
C SER A 124 -22.88 31.03 -33.60
N THR A 125 -21.60 31.32 -33.40
CA THR A 125 -20.82 32.24 -34.24
C THR A 125 -20.70 31.72 -35.67
N TYR A 126 -20.42 30.43 -35.86
CA TYR A 126 -20.36 29.81 -37.20
C TYR A 126 -21.70 29.87 -37.92
N VAL A 127 -22.79 29.52 -37.24
CA VAL A 127 -24.16 29.59 -37.79
C VAL A 127 -24.52 31.02 -38.14
N GLY A 128 -24.24 31.97 -37.25
CA GLY A 128 -24.48 33.40 -37.47
C GLY A 128 -23.68 33.96 -38.64
N TYR A 129 -22.37 33.68 -38.69
CA TYR A 129 -21.51 34.06 -39.82
C TYR A 129 -22.05 33.50 -41.13
N ARG A 130 -22.39 32.21 -41.16
CA ARG A 130 -22.91 31.55 -42.38
C ARG A 130 -24.25 32.14 -42.81
N LEU A 131 -25.16 32.40 -41.87
CA LEU A 131 -26.44 33.04 -42.17
C LEU A 131 -26.23 34.43 -42.78
N VAL A 132 -25.35 35.24 -42.19
CA VAL A 132 -25.02 36.58 -42.70
C VAL A 132 -24.45 36.51 -44.11
N THR A 133 -23.56 35.54 -44.40
CA THR A 133 -23.02 35.36 -45.75
C THR A 133 -24.11 34.99 -46.77
N LEU A 134 -25.02 34.07 -46.42
CA LEU A 134 -26.12 33.64 -47.32
C LEU A 134 -27.14 34.75 -47.57
N VAL A 135 -27.49 35.52 -46.54
CA VAL A 135 -28.42 36.66 -46.65
C VAL A 135 -27.80 37.77 -47.50
N ARG A 136 -26.50 38.00 -47.37
CA ARG A 136 -25.80 39.01 -48.18
C ARG A 136 -25.70 38.61 -49.65
N SER A 137 -25.58 37.32 -49.98
CA SER A 137 -25.49 36.85 -51.37
C SER A 137 -26.86 36.68 -52.07
N ASN A 138 -27.89 36.22 -51.36
CA ASN A 138 -29.20 35.85 -51.94
C ASN A 138 -30.39 36.68 -51.42
N GLY A 139 -30.14 37.69 -50.58
CA GLY A 139 -31.21 38.51 -49.98
C GLY A 139 -32.12 37.69 -49.05
N ARG A 140 -33.44 37.90 -49.15
CA ARG A 140 -34.44 37.24 -48.28
C ARG A 140 -34.58 35.74 -48.52
N GLU A 141 -34.32 35.27 -49.74
CA GLU A 141 -34.35 33.82 -50.07
C GLU A 141 -33.22 33.05 -49.38
N GLY A 142 -32.11 33.71 -49.03
CA GLY A 142 -30.99 33.09 -48.33
C GLY A 142 -31.39 32.43 -46.99
N VAL A 143 -32.39 32.97 -46.29
CA VAL A 143 -32.89 32.39 -45.03
C VAL A 143 -33.61 31.07 -45.29
N ALA A 144 -34.45 30.99 -46.33
CA ALA A 144 -35.18 29.78 -46.68
C ALA A 144 -34.23 28.66 -47.09
N LEU A 145 -33.21 28.99 -47.90
CA LEU A 145 -32.15 28.06 -48.30
C LEU A 145 -31.33 27.56 -47.09
N TRP A 146 -31.01 28.44 -46.15
CA TRP A 146 -30.29 28.06 -44.92
C TRP A 146 -31.09 27.09 -44.05
N VAL A 147 -32.40 27.32 -43.87
CA VAL A 147 -33.28 26.42 -43.10
C VAL A 147 -33.34 25.04 -43.77
N ASP A 148 -33.51 24.99 -45.09
CA ASP A 148 -33.56 23.73 -45.82
C ASP A 148 -32.22 22.97 -45.74
N GLU A 149 -31.09 23.68 -45.88
CA GLU A 149 -29.76 23.09 -45.71
C GLU A 149 -29.55 22.55 -44.28
N THR A 150 -29.93 23.31 -43.26
CA THR A 150 -29.77 22.93 -41.85
C THR A 150 -30.65 21.71 -41.50
N LYS A 151 -31.90 21.70 -41.98
CA LYS A 151 -32.83 20.58 -41.80
C LYS A 151 -32.32 19.31 -42.50
N ASN A 152 -31.78 19.43 -43.71
CA ASN A 152 -31.19 18.29 -44.42
C ASN A 152 -29.92 17.75 -43.74
N ARG A 153 -29.11 18.61 -43.10
CA ARG A 153 -27.87 18.19 -42.39
C ARG A 153 -28.14 17.52 -41.05
N ILE A 154 -29.16 17.94 -40.30
CA ILE A 154 -29.50 17.39 -38.98
C ILE A 154 -30.40 16.15 -39.09
N GLY A 155 -31.31 16.11 -40.06
CA GLY A 155 -32.33 15.06 -40.15
C GLY A 155 -31.91 13.79 -40.88
N ARG A 156 -30.81 13.79 -41.65
CA ARG A 156 -30.37 12.58 -42.36
C ARG A 156 -29.38 11.80 -41.48
N PRO A 157 -29.80 10.69 -40.85
CA PRO A 157 -28.83 9.80 -40.21
C PRO A 157 -27.84 9.41 -41.30
N ARG A 158 -26.58 9.82 -41.10
CA ARG A 158 -25.50 9.51 -42.03
C ARG A 158 -25.55 7.99 -42.18
N PRO A 159 -25.83 7.43 -43.38
CA PRO A 159 -25.78 5.99 -43.55
C PRO A 159 -24.37 5.63 -43.14
N MET A 160 -24.23 4.94 -42.02
CA MET A 160 -22.96 4.35 -41.65
C MET A 160 -22.70 3.39 -42.80
N ALA A 161 -21.91 3.85 -43.77
CA ALA A 161 -21.30 3.00 -44.76
C ALA A 161 -20.57 1.99 -43.89
N ARG A 162 -21.21 0.83 -43.71
CA ARG A 162 -20.71 -0.33 -43.01
C ARG A 162 -19.39 -0.57 -43.70
N ARG A 163 -18.31 -0.09 -43.07
CA ARG A 163 -16.95 -0.33 -43.51
C ARG A 163 -16.80 -1.81 -43.20
N THR A 164 -17.30 -2.64 -44.11
CA THR A 164 -16.83 -3.99 -44.33
C THR A 164 -15.36 -3.78 -44.64
N VAL A 165 -14.57 -3.63 -43.57
CA VAL A 165 -13.20 -4.07 -43.56
C VAL A 165 -13.36 -5.56 -43.86
N ALA A 166 -13.39 -5.87 -45.15
CA ALA A 166 -12.95 -7.15 -45.64
C ALA A 166 -11.57 -7.29 -45.02
N ARG A 167 -11.56 -7.97 -43.87
CA ARG A 167 -10.41 -8.56 -43.22
C ARG A 167 -9.82 -9.49 -44.28
N LYS A 168 -9.03 -8.90 -45.18
CA LYS A 168 -8.05 -9.62 -45.97
C LYS A 168 -7.14 -10.23 -44.92
N ALA A 169 -7.43 -11.49 -44.63
CA ALA A 169 -6.41 -12.46 -44.33
C ALA A 169 -5.29 -12.28 -45.37
N SER A 170 -4.17 -11.78 -44.86
CA SER A 170 -2.84 -11.68 -45.43
C SER A 170 -2.04 -11.44 -44.14
N GLU A 171 -1.54 -12.46 -43.45
CA GLU A 171 -0.49 -13.39 -43.91
C GLU A 171 0.60 -12.61 -44.67
N GLU A 172 1.84 -12.76 -44.18
CA GLU A 172 3.08 -12.02 -44.53
C GLU A 172 3.19 -10.62 -43.90
N SER A 173 4.11 -10.28 -42.99
CA SER A 173 5.44 -10.83 -42.71
C SER A 173 5.91 -10.51 -41.29
N GLU A 174 6.49 -11.51 -40.63
CA GLU A 174 7.80 -11.47 -39.97
C GLU A 174 8.39 -10.10 -39.61
N SER A 175 8.53 -9.85 -38.30
CA SER A 175 9.65 -9.08 -37.75
C SER A 175 9.76 -9.37 -36.25
N LEU A 176 10.21 -10.59 -35.97
CA LEU A 176 10.72 -11.03 -34.68
C LEU A 176 12.01 -10.25 -34.35
N VAL A 177 11.90 -9.12 -33.65
CA VAL A 177 13.07 -8.43 -33.10
C VAL A 177 13.40 -9.08 -31.76
N VAL A 178 14.31 -10.04 -31.84
CA VAL A 178 15.13 -10.54 -30.73
C VAL A 178 15.94 -9.35 -30.21
N VAL A 179 15.65 -8.89 -28.98
CA VAL A 179 16.58 -8.04 -28.22
C VAL A 179 17.39 -8.98 -27.36
N GLU A 180 18.56 -9.35 -27.89
CA GLU A 180 19.60 -10.08 -27.19
C GLU A 180 20.43 -9.13 -26.33
N SER A 181 20.85 -9.68 -25.20
CA SER A 181 21.57 -9.10 -24.06
C SER A 181 22.90 -8.42 -24.36
N GLU A 182 23.14 -7.25 -23.75
CA GLU A 182 24.50 -6.74 -23.51
C GLU A 182 24.82 -6.73 -22.00
N THR A 183 25.56 -7.75 -21.61
CA THR A 183 26.29 -7.87 -20.35
C THR A 183 27.42 -6.84 -20.34
N THR A 184 27.30 -5.78 -19.54
CA THR A 184 28.45 -4.94 -19.19
C THR A 184 28.82 -5.18 -17.73
N ALA A 185 29.83 -6.02 -17.56
CA ALA A 185 30.64 -6.13 -16.36
C ALA A 185 31.40 -4.79 -16.17
N GLY A 186 31.08 -4.09 -15.08
CA GLY A 186 31.78 -2.89 -14.63
C GLY A 186 32.33 -3.13 -13.24
N GLU A 187 33.44 -3.86 -13.19
CA GLU A 187 34.29 -4.08 -12.04
C GLU A 187 34.94 -2.74 -11.65
N THR A 188 34.74 -2.27 -10.42
CA THR A 188 35.56 -1.19 -9.82
C THR A 188 35.92 -1.62 -8.40
N PRO A 189 37.18 -2.01 -8.15
CA PRO A 189 37.67 -2.38 -6.84
C PRO A 189 38.36 -1.17 -6.14
N LEU A 190 38.49 -1.31 -4.81
CA LEU A 190 39.44 -0.62 -3.91
C LEU A 190 39.20 0.84 -3.51
N ALA A 191 38.66 1.01 -2.30
CA ALA A 191 39.18 1.89 -1.23
C ALA A 191 38.49 1.44 0.09
N ALA A 192 39.03 0.57 0.94
CA ALA A 192 40.26 0.62 1.75
C ALA A 192 40.29 1.78 2.78
N ALA A 193 40.19 1.36 4.05
CA ALA A 193 40.58 2.00 5.31
C ALA A 193 39.54 2.85 6.08
N PRO A 194 39.65 2.96 7.43
CA PRO A 194 40.12 1.96 8.40
C PRO A 194 39.21 1.85 9.65
N ASP A 195 39.49 0.80 10.42
CA ASP A 195 39.07 0.56 11.80
C ASP A 195 39.21 1.79 12.73
N SER A 196 38.21 1.98 13.59
CA SER A 196 38.42 2.57 14.92
C SER A 196 37.65 1.73 15.95
N SER A 197 38.35 0.73 16.50
CA SER A 197 38.00 0.13 17.78
C SER A 197 38.22 1.13 18.91
N SER A 198 37.59 0.86 20.05
CA SER A 198 37.99 1.34 21.38
C SER A 198 37.72 2.83 21.60
N THR A 199 37.27 3.34 22.74
CA THR A 199 37.50 2.99 24.14
C THR A 199 36.59 3.97 24.89
N GLU A 200 35.75 3.50 25.80
CA GLU A 200 35.95 3.66 27.25
C GLU A 200 35.75 5.09 27.81
N THR A 201 35.18 5.08 29.01
CA THR A 201 35.39 6.02 30.12
C THR A 201 34.63 7.36 30.17
N LEU A 202 33.72 7.39 31.15
CA LEU A 202 33.67 8.35 32.25
C LEU A 202 33.65 9.85 31.89
N LYS A 203 32.50 10.49 32.14
CA LYS A 203 32.56 11.71 32.95
C LYS A 203 31.41 11.80 33.95
N GLN A 204 31.84 11.77 35.20
CA GLN A 204 31.18 12.15 36.43
C GLN A 204 31.56 13.61 36.71
N GLU A 205 30.56 14.49 36.94
CA GLU A 205 30.62 15.82 37.60
C GLU A 205 29.17 16.35 37.53
N GLN A 206 28.38 16.54 38.59
CA GLN A 206 28.58 17.26 39.87
C GLN A 206 28.82 18.76 39.70
N SER A 207 27.73 19.55 39.72
CA SER A 207 27.53 20.92 40.27
C SER A 207 26.11 21.34 39.82
N ASP A 208 25.16 21.80 40.63
CA ASP A 208 25.14 22.47 41.94
C ASP A 208 23.98 21.98 42.82
#